data_AF-A0A936MKS2-F1
#
_entry.id   AF-A0A936MKS2-F1
#
_cell.length_a   1.000
_cell.length_b   1.000
_cell.length_c   1.000
_cell.angle_alpha   90.00
_cell.angle_beta   90.00
_cell.angle_gamma   90.00
#
_symmetry.space_group_name_H-M   'P 1'
#
loop_
_entity.id
_entity.type
_entity.pdbx_description
1 polymer ?
#
loop_
_entity_poly.entity_id
_entity_poly.type
_entity_poly.pdbx_seq_one_letter_code
_entity_poly.pdbx_strand_id
1 'polypeptide(L)'
;MDFIRDHVVAQAAGAPESDPIHTAVAAFLKKVFPIGVHAITTLPYVEELEAVGAIVRSFADELAPAVQELSLQRHATRLANLAADYRKALEAPPPSLLDWGRIRAARAEGQGLLLETVAIILGKRHGRSADATAARLQWLGPILQQNAAIGASFKGRRTPTDVNPDTGEELPVTPDTTSP
;
A
#
# COMPACT_ATOMS: atom_id res chain seq x y z
N MET A 1 -7.79 0.83 -7.02
CA MET A 1 -7.79 -0.41 -7.82
C MET A 1 -8.74 -1.46 -7.25
N ASP A 2 -8.78 -1.69 -5.93
CA ASP A 2 -9.69 -2.67 -5.30
C ASP A 2 -11.17 -2.44 -5.65
N PHE A 3 -11.61 -1.18 -5.76
CA PHE A 3 -12.97 -0.85 -6.18
C PHE A 3 -13.38 -1.40 -7.56
N ILE A 4 -12.44 -1.59 -8.50
CA ILE A 4 -12.75 -2.20 -9.81
C ILE A 4 -12.97 -3.70 -9.64
N ARG A 5 -12.07 -4.36 -8.91
CA ARG A 5 -12.19 -5.78 -8.57
C ARG A 5 -13.52 -6.04 -7.87
N ASP A 6 -13.81 -5.28 -6.82
CA ASP A 6 -14.98 -5.49 -5.98
C ASP A 6 -16.28 -5.22 -6.74
N HIS A 7 -16.31 -4.24 -7.64
CA HIS A 7 -17.49 -3.99 -8.51
C HIS A 7 -17.78 -5.18 -9.43
N VAL A 8 -16.75 -5.71 -10.10
CA VAL A 8 -16.90 -6.84 -11.03
C VAL A 8 -17.26 -8.13 -10.28
N VAL A 9 -16.64 -8.37 -9.12
CA VAL A 9 -16.98 -9.53 -8.28
C VAL A 9 -18.40 -9.42 -7.74
N ALA A 10 -18.86 -8.23 -7.37
CA ALA A 10 -20.23 -8.02 -6.90
C ALA A 10 -21.28 -8.27 -8.01
N GLN A 11 -20.98 -7.94 -9.26
CA GLN A 11 -21.86 -8.27 -10.40
C GLN A 11 -22.01 -9.78 -10.57
N ALA A 12 -20.90 -10.54 -10.51
CA ALA A 12 -20.96 -11.99 -10.57
C ALA A 12 -21.70 -12.60 -9.37
N ALA A 13 -21.49 -12.08 -8.16
CA ALA A 13 -22.16 -12.59 -6.95
C ALA A 13 -23.68 -12.39 -6.96
N GLY A 14 -24.20 -11.43 -7.72
CA GLY A 14 -25.63 -11.18 -7.89
C GLY A 14 -26.31 -12.03 -8.97
N ALA A 15 -25.53 -12.78 -9.76
CA ALA A 15 -26.03 -13.57 -10.88
C ALA A 15 -26.21 -15.07 -10.50
N PRO A 16 -27.10 -15.81 -11.20
CA PRO A 16 -27.19 -17.26 -11.06
C PRO A 16 -25.88 -17.95 -11.45
N GLU A 17 -25.50 -19.05 -10.80
CA GLU A 17 -24.23 -19.77 -11.08
C GLU A 17 -24.09 -20.24 -12.54
N SER A 18 -25.19 -20.40 -13.27
CA SER A 18 -25.21 -20.77 -14.69
C SER A 18 -25.00 -19.58 -15.63
N ASP A 19 -24.90 -18.36 -15.12
CA ASP A 19 -24.79 -17.13 -15.92
C ASP A 19 -23.37 -17.01 -16.53
N PRO A 20 -23.25 -16.75 -17.83
CA PRO A 20 -21.95 -16.56 -18.49
C PRO A 20 -21.11 -15.42 -17.88
N ILE A 21 -21.70 -14.50 -17.12
CA ILE A 21 -21.00 -13.40 -16.46
C ILE A 21 -19.87 -13.89 -15.54
N HIS A 22 -20.02 -15.03 -14.87
CA HIS A 22 -18.96 -15.59 -14.02
C HIS A 22 -17.67 -15.87 -14.80
N THR A 23 -17.80 -16.36 -16.04
CA THR A 23 -16.67 -16.65 -16.91
C THR A 23 -16.05 -15.35 -17.44
N ALA A 24 -16.88 -14.38 -17.82
CA ALA A 24 -16.41 -13.06 -18.27
C ALA A 24 -15.63 -12.32 -17.17
N VAL A 25 -16.14 -12.34 -15.94
CA VAL A 25 -15.49 -11.76 -14.75
C VAL A 25 -14.14 -12.42 -14.46
N ALA A 26 -14.08 -13.75 -14.46
CA ALA A 26 -12.84 -14.47 -14.20
C ALA A 26 -11.77 -14.17 -15.27
N ALA A 27 -12.17 -14.13 -16.54
CA ALA A 27 -11.28 -13.80 -17.65
C ALA A 27 -10.77 -12.35 -17.55
N PHE A 28 -11.65 -11.40 -17.21
CA PHE A 28 -11.30 -10.01 -17.00
C PHE A 28 -10.29 -9.85 -15.86
N LEU A 29 -10.57 -10.43 -14.68
CA LEU A 29 -9.70 -10.32 -13.51
C LEU A 29 -8.33 -10.94 -13.75
N LYS A 30 -8.27 -12.10 -14.43
CA LYS A 30 -6.99 -12.75 -14.76
C LYS A 30 -6.12 -11.89 -15.69
N LYS A 31 -6.76 -11.11 -16.57
CA LYS A 31 -6.08 -10.26 -17.55
C LYS A 31 -5.60 -8.95 -16.93
N VAL A 32 -6.41 -8.34 -16.07
CA VAL A 32 -6.11 -7.04 -15.44
C VAL A 32 -5.26 -7.19 -14.18
N PHE A 33 -5.50 -8.25 -13.40
CA PHE A 33 -4.85 -8.52 -12.11
C PHE A 33 -4.34 -9.96 -12.03
N PRO A 34 -3.34 -10.36 -12.84
CA PRO A 34 -2.89 -11.74 -12.93
C PRO A 34 -2.37 -12.33 -11.61
N ILE A 35 -1.81 -11.49 -10.75
CA ILE A 35 -1.27 -11.85 -9.41
C ILE A 35 -2.08 -11.13 -8.31
N GLY A 36 -3.25 -10.58 -8.66
CA GLY A 36 -4.10 -9.79 -7.78
C GLY A 36 -3.72 -8.30 -7.70
N VAL A 37 -4.61 -7.52 -7.09
CA VAL A 37 -4.49 -6.05 -7.01
C VAL A 37 -3.29 -5.61 -6.17
N HIS A 38 -3.00 -6.34 -5.09
CA HIS A 38 -1.92 -6.01 -4.17
C HIS A 38 -0.55 -5.97 -4.86
N ALA A 39 -0.32 -6.87 -5.82
CA ALA A 39 0.94 -6.93 -6.56
C ALA A 39 1.24 -5.64 -7.34
N ILE A 40 0.20 -4.87 -7.70
CA ILE A 40 0.35 -3.59 -8.40
C ILE A 40 0.54 -2.44 -7.40
N THR A 41 -0.27 -2.41 -6.33
CA THR A 41 -0.27 -1.30 -5.36
C THR A 41 0.93 -1.30 -4.41
N THR A 42 1.73 -2.37 -4.39
CA THR A 42 2.99 -2.46 -3.64
C THR A 42 4.22 -2.10 -4.46
N LEU A 43 4.09 -1.85 -5.77
CA LEU A 43 5.23 -1.52 -6.62
C LEU A 43 5.85 -0.15 -6.24
N PRO A 44 7.12 0.08 -6.61
CA PRO A 44 7.71 1.42 -6.64
C PRO A 44 6.89 2.35 -7.53
N TYR A 45 6.79 3.63 -7.18
CA TYR A 45 5.84 4.58 -7.80
C TYR A 45 5.91 4.72 -9.32
N VAL A 46 7.12 4.70 -9.89
CA VAL A 46 7.30 4.76 -11.34
C VAL A 46 6.75 3.49 -12.00
N GLU A 47 7.03 2.33 -11.41
CA GLU A 47 6.57 1.02 -11.87
C GLU A 47 5.06 0.83 -11.64
N GLU A 48 4.54 1.31 -10.50
CA GLU A 48 3.11 1.34 -10.19
C GLU A 48 2.37 2.19 -11.23
N LEU A 49 2.86 3.40 -11.53
CA LEU A 49 2.26 4.27 -12.54
C LEU A 49 2.32 3.66 -13.93
N GLU A 50 3.42 2.98 -14.29
CA GLU A 50 3.53 2.29 -15.57
C GLU A 50 2.53 1.13 -15.68
N ALA A 51 2.44 0.30 -14.64
CA ALA A 51 1.49 -0.82 -14.57
C ALA A 51 0.04 -0.33 -14.63
N VAL A 52 -0.31 0.70 -13.85
CA VAL A 52 -1.63 1.34 -13.88
C VAL A 52 -1.89 1.95 -15.26
N GLY A 53 -0.89 2.60 -15.87
CA GLY A 53 -0.98 3.15 -17.22
C GLY A 53 -1.23 2.08 -18.29
N ALA A 54 -0.61 0.91 -18.18
CA ALA A 54 -0.87 -0.23 -19.05
C ALA A 54 -2.31 -0.73 -18.90
N ILE A 55 -2.83 -0.80 -17.68
CA ILE A 55 -4.23 -1.16 -17.42
C ILE A 55 -5.18 -0.14 -18.03
N VAL A 56 -4.95 1.16 -17.82
CA VAL A 56 -5.78 2.22 -18.40
C VAL A 56 -5.80 2.16 -19.93
N ARG A 57 -4.66 1.90 -20.57
CA ARG A 57 -4.59 1.67 -22.02
C ARG A 57 -5.40 0.44 -22.44
N SER A 58 -5.23 -0.67 -21.72
CA SER A 58 -5.98 -1.90 -22.01
C SER A 58 -7.50 -1.68 -21.92
N PHE A 59 -7.99 -0.84 -20.99
CA PHE A 59 -9.41 -0.50 -20.87
C PHE A 59 -9.94 0.34 -22.04
N ALA A 60 -9.08 1.13 -22.69
CA ALA A 60 -9.44 1.92 -23.86
C ALA A 60 -9.37 1.11 -25.16
N ASP A 61 -8.49 0.09 -25.20
CA ASP A 61 -8.21 -0.70 -26.38
C ASP A 61 -8.83 -2.12 -26.26
N GLU A 62 -8.01 -3.10 -25.89
CA GLU A 62 -8.34 -4.53 -25.96
C GLU A 62 -9.51 -4.94 -25.05
N LEU A 63 -9.65 -4.29 -23.89
CA LEU A 63 -10.70 -4.58 -22.90
C LEU A 63 -11.89 -3.63 -22.99
N ALA A 64 -11.95 -2.72 -23.96
CA ALA A 64 -13.06 -1.80 -24.11
C ALA A 64 -14.44 -2.50 -24.17
N PRO A 65 -14.61 -3.64 -24.88
CA PRO A 65 -15.88 -4.39 -24.87
C PRO A 65 -16.23 -4.92 -23.47
N ALA A 66 -15.26 -5.47 -22.74
CA ALA A 66 -15.46 -5.99 -21.39
C ALA A 66 -15.76 -4.87 -20.38
N VAL A 67 -15.13 -3.70 -20.53
CA VAL A 67 -15.43 -2.50 -19.73
C VAL A 67 -16.87 -2.03 -19.97
N GLN A 68 -17.36 -2.15 -21.21
CA GLN A 68 -18.74 -1.82 -21.54
C GLN A 68 -19.74 -2.82 -20.96
N GLU A 69 -19.48 -4.11 -21.15
CA GLU A 69 -20.31 -5.22 -20.68
C GLU A 69 -20.43 -5.23 -19.14
N LEU A 70 -19.31 -5.01 -18.43
CA LEU A 70 -19.25 -4.98 -16.98
C LEU A 70 -19.59 -3.60 -16.38
N SER A 71 -20.04 -2.64 -17.19
CA SER A 71 -20.42 -1.29 -16.74
C SER A 71 -19.32 -0.55 -15.95
N LEU A 72 -18.05 -0.76 -16.34
CA LEU A 72 -16.88 -0.21 -15.67
C LEU A 72 -16.45 1.16 -16.17
N GLN A 73 -17.18 1.78 -17.11
CA GLN A 73 -16.76 3.01 -17.79
C GLN A 73 -16.41 4.13 -16.80
N ARG A 74 -17.27 4.37 -15.80
CA ARG A 74 -17.03 5.39 -14.78
C ARG A 74 -15.78 5.11 -13.95
N HIS A 75 -15.53 3.83 -13.66
CA HIS A 75 -14.36 3.39 -12.90
C HIS A 75 -13.07 3.50 -13.72
N ALA A 76 -13.11 3.14 -15.01
CA ALA A 76 -12.01 3.30 -15.95
C ALA A 76 -11.63 4.77 -16.13
N THR A 77 -12.61 5.66 -16.35
CA THR A 77 -12.37 7.11 -16.44
C THR A 77 -11.76 7.67 -15.16
N ARG A 78 -12.29 7.28 -14.00
CA ARG A 78 -11.73 7.72 -12.71
C ARG A 78 -10.28 7.26 -12.54
N LEU A 79 -9.97 6.02 -12.91
CA LEU A 79 -8.60 5.48 -12.84
C LEU A 79 -7.67 6.23 -13.79
N ALA A 80 -8.12 6.54 -15.01
CA ALA A 80 -7.36 7.30 -16.00
C ALA A 80 -7.01 8.71 -15.48
N ASN A 81 -7.98 9.40 -14.88
CA ASN A 81 -7.77 10.71 -14.28
C ASN A 81 -6.77 10.65 -13.12
N LEU A 82 -6.93 9.69 -12.21
CA LEU A 82 -5.99 9.46 -11.11
C LEU A 82 -4.57 9.18 -11.61
N ALA A 83 -4.40 8.37 -12.66
CA ALA A 83 -3.09 8.09 -13.24
C ALA A 83 -2.45 9.34 -13.86
N ALA A 84 -3.26 10.21 -14.48
CA ALA A 84 -2.77 11.48 -15.02
C ALA A 84 -2.35 12.45 -13.91
N ASP A 85 -3.14 12.58 -12.85
CA ASP A 85 -2.81 13.43 -11.69
C ASP A 85 -1.57 12.90 -10.95
N TYR A 86 -1.45 11.58 -10.84
CA TYR A 86 -0.30 10.97 -10.20
C TYR A 86 0.98 11.17 -11.00
N ARG A 87 0.93 11.08 -12.33
CA ARG A 87 2.05 11.44 -13.20
C ARG A 87 2.49 12.88 -13.00
N LYS A 88 1.54 13.82 -12.99
CA LYS A 88 1.83 15.24 -12.74
C LYS A 88 2.47 15.45 -11.37
N ALA A 89 2.02 14.74 -10.34
CA ALA A 89 2.60 14.84 -9.00
C ALA A 89 4.04 14.34 -8.93
N LEU A 90 4.38 13.26 -9.67
CA LEU A 90 5.76 12.76 -9.76
C LEU A 90 6.69 13.69 -10.57
N GLU A 91 6.14 14.36 -11.57
CA GLU A 91 6.89 15.30 -12.42
C GLU A 91 7.01 16.70 -11.79
N ALA A 92 6.17 17.02 -10.80
CA ALA A 92 6.23 18.29 -10.10
C ALA A 92 7.52 18.39 -9.28
N PRO A 93 8.16 19.58 -9.24
CA PRO A 93 9.26 19.83 -8.32
C PRO A 93 8.80 19.50 -6.89
N PRO A 94 9.58 18.75 -6.10
CA PRO A 94 9.13 18.34 -4.78
C PRO A 94 8.83 19.61 -3.96
N PRO A 95 7.62 19.75 -3.39
CA PRO A 95 7.39 20.80 -2.41
C PRO A 95 8.40 20.62 -1.27
N SER A 96 8.78 21.72 -0.61
CA SER A 96 9.76 21.71 0.49
C SER A 96 9.31 20.93 1.74
N LEU A 97 8.28 20.09 1.63
CA LEU A 97 7.67 19.28 2.68
C LEU A 97 7.70 17.82 2.23
N LEU A 98 8.09 16.93 3.16
CA LEU A 98 8.35 15.51 2.95
C LEU A 98 7.36 14.84 1.97
N ASP A 99 7.88 14.46 0.80
CA ASP A 99 7.17 13.60 -0.14
C ASP A 99 6.88 12.23 0.51
N TRP A 100 5.66 11.72 0.31
CA TRP A 100 5.25 10.39 0.77
C TRP A 100 6.13 9.28 0.19
N GLY A 101 6.72 9.48 -1.00
CA GLY A 101 7.75 8.61 -1.55
C GLY A 101 9.00 8.53 -0.71
N ARG A 102 9.46 9.68 -0.22
CA ARG A 102 10.59 9.75 0.70
C ARG A 102 10.29 9.03 2.01
N ILE A 103 9.06 9.10 2.51
CA ILE A 103 8.65 8.37 3.72
C ILE A 103 8.63 6.85 3.49
N ARG A 104 8.09 6.38 2.35
CA ARG A 104 8.09 4.95 2.00
C ARG A 104 9.52 4.43 1.77
N ALA A 105 10.35 5.20 1.07
CA ALA A 105 11.75 4.87 0.83
C ALA A 105 12.55 4.82 2.14
N ALA A 106 12.41 5.82 3.02
CA ALA A 106 13.04 5.84 4.33
C ALA A 106 12.58 4.66 5.21
N ARG A 107 11.31 4.24 5.08
CA ARG A 107 10.81 3.05 5.78
C ARG A 107 11.47 1.77 5.26
N ALA A 108 11.62 1.62 3.95
CA ALA A 108 12.29 0.47 3.35
C ALA A 108 13.78 0.42 3.75
N GLU A 109 14.46 1.58 3.69
CA GLU A 109 15.85 1.73 4.14
C GLU A 109 16.00 1.38 5.63
N GLY A 110 15.12 1.91 6.49
CA GLY A 110 15.11 1.59 7.92
C GLY A 110 14.91 0.10 8.21
N GLN A 111 14.11 -0.61 7.41
CA GLN A 111 13.98 -2.07 7.50
C GLN A 111 15.27 -2.78 7.09
N GLY A 112 15.94 -2.32 6.04
CA GLY A 112 17.25 -2.84 5.64
C GLY A 112 18.28 -2.71 6.76
N LEU A 113 18.42 -1.51 7.32
CA LEU A 113 19.36 -1.23 8.42
C LEU A 113 19.05 -2.06 9.68
N LEU A 114 17.77 -2.30 9.98
CA LEU A 114 17.37 -3.18 11.07
C LEU A 114 17.85 -4.61 10.82
N LEU A 115 17.64 -5.16 9.62
CA LEU A 115 18.06 -6.51 9.26
C LEU A 115 19.60 -6.65 9.29
N GLU A 116 20.32 -5.66 8.80
CA GLU A 116 21.79 -5.60 8.90
C GLU A 116 22.24 -5.60 10.35
N THR A 117 21.60 -4.79 11.20
CA THR A 117 21.89 -4.74 12.63
C THR A 117 21.65 -6.10 13.29
N VAL A 118 20.51 -6.76 13.00
CA VAL A 118 20.21 -8.10 13.49
C VAL A 118 21.27 -9.10 13.02
N ALA A 119 21.68 -9.05 11.75
CA ALA A 119 22.72 -9.92 11.21
C ALA A 119 24.07 -9.72 11.92
N ILE A 120 24.47 -8.48 12.19
CA ILE A 120 25.70 -8.16 12.94
C ILE A 120 25.62 -8.70 14.38
N ILE A 121 24.49 -8.51 15.06
CA ILE A 121 24.27 -9.01 16.43
C ILE A 121 24.39 -10.53 16.44
N LEU A 122 23.72 -11.22 15.51
CA LEU A 122 23.77 -12.67 15.38
C LEU A 122 25.19 -13.18 15.05
N GLY A 123 25.93 -12.50 14.17
CA GLY A 123 27.31 -12.87 13.84
C GLY A 123 28.27 -12.71 15.03
N LYS A 124 28.22 -11.57 15.71
CA LYS A 124 29.07 -11.28 16.89
C LYS A 124 28.71 -12.14 18.10
N ARG A 125 27.46 -12.59 18.19
CA ARG A 125 26.93 -13.41 19.30
C ARG A 125 26.29 -14.69 18.77
N HIS A 126 27.00 -15.46 17.94
CA HIS A 126 26.46 -16.65 17.25
C HIS A 126 26.32 -17.90 18.15
N GLY A 127 26.86 -17.87 19.37
CA GLY A 127 26.81 -18.99 20.30
C GLY A 127 25.37 -19.42 20.64
N ARG A 128 25.17 -20.72 20.87
CA ARG A 128 23.86 -21.29 21.29
C ARG A 128 23.74 -21.48 22.82
N SER A 129 24.66 -20.92 23.59
CA SER A 129 24.59 -20.93 25.06
C SER A 129 23.54 -19.96 25.60
N ALA A 130 23.17 -20.15 26.86
CA ALA A 130 22.30 -19.23 27.60
C ALA A 130 22.92 -17.81 27.63
N ASP A 131 24.22 -17.69 27.87
CA ASP A 131 24.93 -16.40 27.92
C ASP A 131 24.93 -15.68 26.56
N ALA A 132 25.14 -16.41 25.46
CA ALA A 132 25.08 -15.85 24.12
C ALA A 132 23.66 -15.37 23.78
N THR A 133 22.65 -16.07 24.28
CA THR A 133 21.23 -15.70 24.14
C THR A 133 20.90 -14.44 24.94
N ALA A 134 21.37 -14.36 26.19
CA ALA A 134 21.23 -13.17 27.03
C ALA A 134 21.90 -11.94 26.39
N ALA A 135 23.10 -12.11 25.82
CA ALA A 135 23.81 -11.03 25.13
C ALA A 135 23.07 -10.53 23.87
N ARG A 136 22.47 -11.44 23.07
CA ARG A 136 21.62 -11.05 21.93
C ARG A 136 20.38 -10.29 22.39
N LEU A 137 19.72 -10.75 23.44
CA LEU A 137 18.54 -10.09 24.02
C LEU A 137 18.87 -8.71 24.58
N GLN A 138 20.04 -8.54 25.20
CA GLN A 138 20.49 -7.23 25.68
C GLN A 138 20.63 -6.22 24.53
N TRP A 139 21.13 -6.67 23.37
CA TRP A 139 21.35 -5.80 22.21
C TRP A 139 20.08 -5.55 21.40
N LEU A 140 19.20 -6.55 21.29
CA LEU A 140 17.89 -6.42 20.62
C LEU A 140 16.81 -5.78 21.50
N GLY A 141 17.00 -5.78 22.81
CA GLY A 141 16.03 -5.31 23.80
C GLY A 141 15.42 -3.95 23.50
N PRO A 142 16.23 -2.90 23.22
CA PRO A 142 15.70 -1.58 22.87
C PRO A 142 14.79 -1.58 21.64
N ILE A 143 15.14 -2.35 20.59
CA ILE A 143 14.35 -2.46 19.36
C ILE A 143 13.01 -3.16 19.66
N LEU A 144 13.04 -4.23 20.44
CA LEU A 144 11.83 -4.97 20.82
C LEU A 144 10.89 -4.11 21.69
N GLN A 145 11.45 -3.34 22.62
CA GLN A 145 10.68 -2.39 23.45
C GLN A 145 10.02 -1.30 22.59
N GLN A 146 10.76 -0.73 21.64
CA GLN A 146 10.23 0.27 20.72
C GLN A 146 9.08 -0.31 19.87
N ASN A 147 9.28 -1.50 19.27
CA ASN A 147 8.25 -2.16 18.46
C ASN A 147 7.00 -2.49 19.28
N ALA A 148 7.16 -2.91 20.53
CA ALA A 148 6.05 -3.17 21.44
C ALA A 148 5.28 -1.89 21.79
N ALA A 149 5.98 -0.77 22.04
CA ALA A 149 5.37 0.53 22.32
C ALA A 149 4.58 1.05 21.11
N ILE A 150 5.14 0.94 19.91
CA ILE A 150 4.45 1.28 18.65
C ILE A 150 3.19 0.41 18.49
N GLY A 151 3.31 -0.91 18.67
CA GLY A 151 2.17 -1.82 18.58
C GLY A 151 1.06 -1.55 19.60
N ALA A 152 1.43 -1.17 20.83
CA ALA A 152 0.48 -0.76 21.86
C ALA A 152 -0.25 0.55 21.49
N SER A 153 0.47 1.52 20.93
CA SER A 153 -0.11 2.77 20.41
C SER A 153 -1.14 2.51 19.30
N PHE A 154 -0.82 1.64 18.33
CA PHE A 154 -1.75 1.26 17.27
C PHE A 154 -2.99 0.49 17.77
N LYS A 155 -2.86 -0.35 18.80
CA LYS A 155 -4.01 -1.05 19.41
C LYS A 155 -4.92 -0.12 20.20
N GLY A 156 -4.37 0.96 20.77
CA GLY A 156 -5.11 1.92 21.59
C GLY A 156 -5.85 2.99 20.78
N ARG A 157 -5.46 3.25 19.52
CA ARG A 157 -5.98 4.37 18.72
C ARG A 157 -6.75 3.90 17.49
N ARG A 158 -8.04 4.27 17.41
CA ARG A 158 -8.86 4.16 16.18
C ARG A 158 -8.57 5.28 15.18
N THR A 159 -7.94 6.38 15.62
CA THR A 159 -7.61 7.55 14.79
C THR A 159 -6.16 7.94 15.04
N PRO A 160 -5.30 8.01 14.00
CA PRO A 160 -3.94 8.52 14.15
C PRO A 160 -3.97 9.96 14.68
N THR A 161 -3.23 10.23 15.76
CA THR A 161 -3.02 11.60 16.27
C THR A 161 -1.89 12.23 15.47
N ASP A 162 -2.12 13.44 14.98
CA ASP A 162 -1.09 14.19 14.27
C ASP A 162 0.04 14.57 15.24
N VAL A 163 1.29 14.58 14.78
CA VAL A 163 2.47 14.80 15.63
C VAL A 163 3.34 15.86 14.98
N ASN A 164 3.77 16.83 15.77
CA ASN A 164 4.68 17.86 15.31
C ASN A 164 6.02 17.21 14.91
N PRO A 165 6.46 17.34 13.64
CA PRO A 165 7.67 16.68 13.16
C PRO A 165 8.97 17.22 13.77
N ASP A 166 8.96 18.46 14.28
CA ASP A 166 10.14 19.12 14.83
C ASP A 166 10.29 18.90 16.34
N THR A 167 9.18 18.68 17.07
CA THR A 167 9.18 18.54 18.54
C THR A 167 8.78 17.16 19.04
N GLY A 168 8.10 16.34 18.21
CA GLY A 168 7.57 15.03 18.59
C GLY A 168 6.33 15.09 19.49
N GLU A 169 5.76 16.27 19.72
CA GLU A 169 4.57 16.45 20.55
C GLU A 169 3.29 16.18 19.74
N GLU A 170 2.28 15.60 20.41
CA GLU A 170 0.98 15.32 19.80
C GLU A 170 0.21 16.62 19.56
N LEU A 171 -0.26 16.83 18.33
CA LEU A 171 -1.14 17.92 17.98
C LEU A 171 -2.57 17.57 18.39
N PRO A 172 -3.31 18.51 19.02
CA PRO A 172 -4.69 18.29 19.39
C PRO A 172 -5.53 18.05 18.13
N VAL A 173 -6.36 17.00 18.16
CA VAL A 173 -7.30 16.68 17.07
C VAL A 173 -8.37 17.78 17.04
N THR A 174 -8.23 18.77 16.16
CA THR A 174 -9.31 19.73 15.89
C THR A 174 -10.47 18.96 15.23
N PRO A 175 -11.67 18.92 15.82
CA PRO A 175 -12.82 18.34 15.14
C PRO A 175 -13.13 19.21 13.91
N ASP A 176 -13.26 18.58 12.74
CA ASP A 176 -13.71 19.23 11.51
C ASP A 176 -15.05 19.94 11.77
N THR A 177 -15.02 21.25 11.96
CA THR A 177 -16.21 22.09 11.85
C THR A 177 -16.54 22.26 10.38
N THR A 178 -17.09 21.22 9.75
CA THR A 178 -17.89 21.39 8.53
C THR A 178 -19.35 21.13 8.89
N SER A 179 -20.07 22.21 9.17
CA SER A 179 -21.51 22.26 9.37
C SER A 179 -22.14 22.98 8.17
N PRO A 180 -23.45 22.79 7.96
CA PRO A 180 -24.10 21.91 7.00
C PRO A 180 -24.10 22.40 5.53
#